data_AF-A0A6J4KPB9-F1
#
_entry.id   AF-A0A6J4KPB9-F1
#
_cell.length_a   1.000
_cell.length_b   1.000
_cell.length_c   1.000
_cell.angle_alpha   90.00
_cell.angle_beta   90.00
_cell.angle_gamma   90.00
#
_symmetry.space_group_name_H-M   'P 1'
#
loop_
_entity.id
_entity.type
_entity.pdbx_description
1 polymer ?
#
loop_
_entity_poly.entity_id
_entity_poly.type
_entity_poly.pdbx_seq_one_letter_code
_entity_poly.pdbx_strand_id
1 'polypeptide(L)' 'MSPGFTLRRPTLIVQGTADPFVLEPLTTRFVAKLRAGGAPVTYKRYAGADHFTIIRRADADVLAFLQDRFRR' A
#
# COMPACT_ATOMS: atom_id res chain seq x y z
N MET A 1 1.49 -13.53 21.07
CA MET A 1 0.39 -12.96 20.26
C MET A 1 0.77 -11.56 19.87
N SER A 2 0.96 -11.26 18.58
CA SER A 2 1.15 -9.87 18.16
C SER A 2 -0.08 -9.07 18.59
N PRO A 3 0.07 -7.93 19.30
CA PRO A 3 -1.08 -7.09 19.65
C PRO A 3 -1.86 -6.79 18.38
N GLY A 4 -3.19 -6.83 18.46
CA GLY A 4 -4.11 -6.66 17.33
C GLY A 4 -3.95 -5.28 16.68
N PHE A 5 -2.92 -5.12 15.86
CA PHE A 5 -2.62 -3.89 15.15
C PHE A 5 -3.62 -3.71 14.02
N THR A 6 -4.42 -2.64 14.14
CA THR A 6 -5.43 -2.28 13.15
C THR A 6 -5.19 -0.86 12.68
N LEU A 7 -5.03 -0.69 11.37
CA LEU A 7 -5.02 0.63 10.74
C LEU A 7 -6.44 1.21 10.79
N ARG A 8 -6.62 2.32 11.52
CA ARG A 8 -7.93 2.98 11.70
C ARG A 8 -8.16 4.17 10.77
N ARG A 9 -7.11 4.63 10.09
CA ARG A 9 -7.17 5.78 9.18
C ARG A 9 -7.00 5.32 7.74
N PRO A 10 -7.64 5.99 6.77
CA PRO A 10 -7.49 5.68 5.36
C PRO A 10 -6.01 5.57 4.95
N THR A 11 -5.57 4.38 4.50
CA THR A 11 -4.16 4.05 4.22
C THR A 11 -3.98 3.64 2.75
N LEU A 12 -2.94 4.15 2.08
CA LEU A 12 -2.52 3.71 0.75
C LEU A 12 -1.28 2.83 0.88
N ILE A 13 -1.32 1.66 0.26
CA ILE A 13 -0.18 0.77 0.05
C ILE A 13 0.08 0.70 -1.45
N VAL A 14 1.32 0.95 -1.85
CA VAL A 14 1.79 0.84 -3.24
C VAL A 14 2.85 -0.25 -3.31
N GLN A 15 2.81 -1.07 -4.36
CA GLN A 15 3.71 -2.21 -4.51
C GLN A 15 4.09 -2.42 -5.97
N GLY A 16 5.38 -2.58 -6.23
CA GLY A 16 5.87 -3.05 -7.52
C GLY A 16 5.69 -4.56 -7.65
N THR A 17 5.23 -5.04 -8.81
CA THR A 17 5.01 -6.48 -9.03
C THR A 17 6.30 -7.26 -9.34
N ALA A 18 7.41 -6.56 -9.59
CA ALA A 18 8.71 -7.14 -9.88
C ALA A 18 9.75 -6.83 -8.77
N ASP A 19 9.30 -6.49 -7.56
CA ASP A 19 10.17 -6.21 -6.42
C ASP A 19 10.85 -7.51 -5.92
N PRO A 20 12.19 -7.60 -5.98
CA PRO A 20 12.93 -8.79 -5.54
C PRO A 20 13.17 -8.84 -4.02
N PHE A 21 12.93 -7.75 -3.29
CA PHE A 21 13.21 -7.63 -1.86
C PHE A 21 11.94 -7.69 -1.01
N VAL A 22 10.89 -7.02 -1.46
CA VAL A 22 9.56 -7.00 -0.82
C VAL A 22 8.57 -7.65 -1.76
N LEU A 23 8.36 -8.95 -1.58
CA LEU A 23 7.61 -9.77 -2.53
C LEU A 23 6.13 -9.38 -2.58
N GLU A 24 5.63 -9.02 -3.78
CA GLU A 24 4.23 -8.63 -4.00
C GLU A 24 3.21 -9.64 -3.45
N PRO A 25 3.39 -10.97 -3.60
CA PRO A 25 2.42 -11.93 -3.07
C PRO A 25 2.28 -11.86 -1.54
N LEU A 26 3.36 -11.53 -0.82
CA LEU A 26 3.33 -11.38 0.63
C LEU A 26 2.61 -10.09 1.03
N THR A 27 2.89 -8.98 0.36
CA THR A 27 2.17 -7.71 0.56
C THR A 27 0.67 -7.87 0.26
N THR A 28 0.31 -8.59 -0.80
CA THR A 28 -1.08 -8.88 -1.16
C THR A 28 -1.82 -9.66 -0.07
N ARG A 29 -1.18 -10.67 0.53
CA ARG A 29 -1.75 -11.40 1.68
C ARG A 29 -1.87 -10.53 2.92
N PHE A 30 -0.89 -9.67 3.18
CA PHE A 30 -0.94 -8.72 4.29
C PHE A 30 -2.11 -7.73 4.14
N VAL A 31 -2.28 -7.15 2.96
CA VAL A 31 -3.40 -6.26 2.63
C VAL A 31 -4.75 -6.97 2.81
N ALA A 32 -4.86 -8.24 2.36
CA ALA A 32 -6.08 -9.02 2.53
C ALA A 32 -6.42 -9.20 4.02
N LYS A 33 -5.42 -9.50 4.86
CA LYS A 33 -5.59 -9.59 6.32
C LYS A 33 -6.04 -8.27 6.94
N LEU A 34 -5.44 -7.14 6.53
CA LEU A 34 -5.84 -5.81 7.01
C LEU A 34 -7.29 -5.49 6.67
N ARG A 35 -7.70 -5.76 5.43
CA ARG A 35 -9.08 -5.54 4.97
C ARG A 35 -10.08 -6.44 5.69
N ALA A 36 -9.75 -7.71 5.92
CA ALA A 36 -10.56 -8.61 6.71
C ALA A 36 -10.73 -8.12 8.17
N GLY A 37 -9.75 -7.39 8.71
CA GLY A 37 -9.82 -6.73 10.01
C GLY A 37 -10.52 -5.36 10.00
N GLY A 38 -11.16 -4.96 8.89
CA GLY A 38 -11.91 -3.70 8.76
C GLY A 38 -11.04 -2.46 8.49
N ALA A 39 -9.75 -2.62 8.18
CA ALA A 39 -8.90 -1.48 7.89
C ALA A 39 -9.25 -0.82 6.55
N PRO A 40 -9.35 0.54 6.47
CA PRO A 40 -9.65 1.26 5.24
C PRO A 40 -8.39 1.38 4.35
N VAL A 41 -8.01 0.28 3.69
CA VAL A 41 -6.79 0.16 2.88
C VAL A 41 -7.08 0.20 1.38
N THR A 42 -6.51 1.19 0.70
CA THR A 42 -6.33 1.21 -0.76
C THR A 42 -5.00 0.55 -1.10
N TYR A 43 -5.02 -0.41 -2.04
CA TYR A 43 -3.82 -1.12 -2.48
C TYR A 43 -3.67 -0.99 -3.99
N LYS A 44 -2.58 -0.35 -4.44
CA LYS A 44 -2.27 -0.18 -5.86
C LYS A 44 -1.00 -0.96 -6.21
N ARG A 45 -1.07 -1.71 -7.31
CA ARG A 45 0.05 -2.50 -7.82
C ARG A 45 0.53 -1.92 -9.14
N TYR A 46 1.84 -1.86 -9.31
CA TYR A 46 2.48 -1.26 -10.47
C TYR A 46 3.22 -2.36 -11.23
N ALA A 47 2.68 -2.71 -12.38
CA ALA A 47 3.21 -3.79 -13.22
C ALA A 47 4.66 -3.52 -13.62
N GLY A 48 5.53 -4.51 -13.39
CA GLY A 48 6.94 -4.47 -13.74
C GLY A 48 7.77 -3.45 -12.95
N ALA A 49 7.20 -2.75 -11.98
CA ALA A 49 7.98 -1.92 -11.08
C ALA A 49 8.70 -2.83 -10.06
N ASP A 50 9.98 -2.56 -9.84
CA ASP A 50 10.80 -3.15 -8.79
C ASP A 50 10.78 -2.29 -7.51
N HIS A 51 11.64 -2.63 -6.56
CA HIS A 51 11.76 -1.97 -5.26
C HIS A 51 12.06 -0.46 -5.34
N PHE A 52 12.80 -0.03 -6.38
CA PHE A 52 13.27 1.35 -6.49
C PHE A 52 12.38 2.17 -7.44
N THR A 53 11.98 1.57 -8.55
CA THR A 53 11.15 2.23 -9.57
C THR A 53 9.72 2.47 -9.08
N ILE A 54 9.20 1.65 -8.15
CA ILE A 54 7.90 1.89 -7.52
C ILE A 54 7.82 3.26 -6.84
N ILE A 55 8.92 3.74 -6.25
CA ILE A 55 8.96 5.03 -5.53
C ILE A 55 8.53 6.15 -6.49
N ARG A 56 9.21 6.29 -7.63
CA ARG A 56 8.89 7.31 -8.63
C ARG A 56 7.57 7.05 -9.35
N ARG A 57 7.26 5.79 -9.65
CA ARG A 57 6.03 5.43 -10.38
C ARG A 57 4.76 5.69 -9.57
N ALA A 58 4.85 5.64 -8.25
CA ALA A 58 3.73 5.88 -7.35
C ALA A 58 3.56 7.36 -6.95
N ASP A 59 4.50 8.25 -7.29
CA ASP A 59 4.54 9.65 -6.80
C ASP A 59 3.19 10.38 -6.96
N ALA A 60 2.61 10.34 -8.17
CA ALA A 60 1.35 11.04 -8.44
C ALA A 60 0.18 10.50 -7.58
N ASP A 61 0.12 9.19 -7.36
CA ASP A 61 -0.92 8.56 -6.56
C ASP A 61 -0.74 8.82 -5.06
N VAL A 62 0.51 8.81 -4.60
CA VAL A 62 0.85 9.17 -3.21
C VAL A 62 0.50 10.63 -2.96
N LEU A 63 0.85 11.53 -3.87
CA LEU A 63 0.55 12.95 -3.74
C LEU A 63 -0.97 13.21 -3.76
N ALA A 64 -1.70 12.61 -4.69
CA ALA A 64 -3.16 12.72 -4.75
C ALA A 64 -3.82 12.19 -3.46
N PHE A 65 -3.36 11.02 -2.99
CA PHE A 65 -3.82 10.45 -1.73
C PHE A 65 -3.60 11.41 -0.56
N LEU A 66 -2.42 12.03 -0.43
CA LEU A 66 -2.13 12.98 0.64
C LEU A 66 -2.99 14.24 0.51
N GLN A 67 -3.10 14.80 -0.69
CA GLN A 67 -3.94 15.98 -0.96
C GLN A 67 -5.39 15.76 -0.50
N ASP A 68 -5.99 14.59 -0.78
CA ASP A 68 -7.35 14.27 -0.34
C ASP A 68 -7.54 14.29 1.18
N ARG A 69 -6.49 14.05 1.99
CA ARG A 69 -6.59 14.12 3.46
C ARG A 69 -6.37 15.53 4.02
N PHE A 70 -5.62 16.36 3.31
CA PHE A 70 -5.27 17.70 3.76
C PHE A 70 -6.11 18.79 3.10
N ARG A 71 -6.98 18.43 2.15
CA ARG A 71 -7.98 19.33 1.59
C ARG A 71 -8.94 19.74 2.71
N ARG A 72 -9.05 21.05 2.91
CA ARG A 72 -10.04 21.66 3.82
C ARG A 72 -11.42 21.60 3.20
#